data_AF-A0A932A4E2-F1
#
_entry.id   AF-A0A932A4E2-F1
#
_cell.length_a   1.000
_cell.length_b   1.000
_cell.length_c   1.000
_cell.angle_alpha   90.00
_cell.angle_beta   90.00
_cell.angle_gamma   90.00
#
_symmetry.space_group_name_H-M   'P 1'
#
loop_
_entity.id
_entity.type
_entity.pdbx_description
1 polymer ?
#
loop_
_entity_poly.entity_id
_entity_poly.type
_entity_poly.pdbx_seq_one_letter_code
_entity_poly.pdbx_strand_id
1 'polypeptide(L)'
;MTKHTKAVSKSEIPTTLPVLPILSVVVFPFAIVQLLVRRDKNIKLLRSIKNTDNIIALVAPKDPSATDPKTAELNEYGVAAKIVNKVDLAEDSSQIVLQGICRIRVKKYIQEDPFYMAEITEVAEKEQSDLETKVLLENLIELFNRFVSGNPRYSEEIIRIVEMNIDEGPSVISDLIASYVNFKIEEKQQILEHLDVKARMRKLIDLLNKEIEFSKVETDIQSKAKQEMEHSQREYYLRRQLDEIKKELGEDDQSNTDLLELKQKVRTKKLPKETREIINKELSRLEKLSTAAADYHVIRTYIDWLVELPWEEATADTLDIQKAKKILDEDHHGLAKVKERILEYLAVLKLKKDLKGPILCLVGPPGVGKTSLGQSIARALGRKFVRISLGGVRDEAEIRGHRRTYVGALPGRIIQGIKKAGSKNALFMIDEVDKISGERGDPSSALLEVLDPAQNNSFKDNYICYDCKCLGSYCRAFKRENVSH
;
A
#
# COMPACT_ATOMS: atom_id res chain seq x y z
N MET A 1 -4.79 -71.35 11.09
CA MET A 1 -5.15 -71.90 9.77
C MET A 1 -4.67 -70.94 8.70
N THR A 2 -3.63 -71.35 8.01
CA THR A 2 -2.91 -70.67 6.94
C THR A 2 -3.84 -70.38 5.75
N LYS A 3 -4.02 -69.10 5.40
CA LYS A 3 -4.35 -68.69 4.04
C LYS A 3 -3.17 -67.89 3.52
N HIS A 4 -2.24 -68.60 2.88
CA HIS A 4 -1.33 -67.99 1.92
C HIS A 4 -2.17 -67.40 0.79
N THR A 5 -2.34 -66.09 0.78
CA THR A 5 -2.82 -65.38 -0.40
C THR A 5 -1.67 -65.43 -1.41
N LYS A 6 -1.87 -66.25 -2.44
CA LYS A 6 -0.96 -66.46 -3.56
C LYS A 6 -0.54 -65.11 -4.15
N ALA A 7 0.74 -65.03 -4.50
CA ALA A 7 1.29 -64.04 -5.43
C ALA A 7 0.30 -63.79 -6.58
N VAL A 8 -0.05 -62.52 -6.78
CA VAL A 8 -0.85 -62.08 -7.94
C VAL A 8 -0.10 -62.51 -9.20
N SER A 9 -0.73 -63.42 -9.91
CA SER A 9 -0.29 -63.99 -11.19
C SER A 9 0.02 -62.89 -12.22
N LYS A 10 1.10 -63.05 -13.00
CA LYS A 10 1.34 -62.37 -14.30
C LYS A 10 0.01 -62.06 -14.99
N SER A 11 -0.39 -60.79 -15.05
CA SER A 11 -1.77 -60.46 -15.39
C SER A 11 -2.03 -60.39 -16.89
N GLU A 12 -3.22 -60.83 -17.25
CA GLU A 12 -3.80 -61.06 -18.58
C GLU A 12 -4.14 -59.74 -19.30
N ILE A 13 -3.20 -58.80 -19.40
CA ILE A 13 -3.45 -57.53 -20.10
C ILE A 13 -3.22 -57.75 -21.61
N PRO A 14 -4.19 -57.39 -22.46
CA PRO A 14 -4.02 -57.46 -23.91
C PRO A 14 -2.79 -56.67 -24.38
N THR A 15 -2.06 -57.21 -25.37
CA THR A 15 -0.90 -56.56 -25.97
C THR A 15 -1.25 -55.29 -26.75
N THR A 16 -2.52 -55.12 -27.10
CA THR A 16 -3.06 -53.94 -27.77
C THR A 16 -4.23 -53.38 -26.98
N LEU A 17 -4.16 -52.10 -26.61
CA LEU A 17 -5.20 -51.43 -25.85
C LEU A 17 -5.66 -50.13 -26.53
N PRO A 18 -6.95 -49.76 -26.40
CA PRO A 18 -7.40 -48.41 -26.70
C PRO A 18 -6.74 -47.43 -25.71
N VAL A 19 -6.22 -46.33 -26.24
CA VAL A 19 -5.51 -45.31 -25.46
C VAL A 19 -6.44 -44.13 -25.24
N LEU A 20 -6.61 -43.76 -23.96
CA LEU A 20 -7.33 -42.58 -23.54
C LEU A 20 -6.33 -41.54 -23.02
N PRO A 21 -6.06 -40.47 -23.80
CA PRO A 21 -5.25 -39.35 -23.33
C PRO A 21 -5.94 -38.60 -22.19
N ILE A 22 -5.26 -38.46 -21.05
CA ILE A 22 -5.76 -37.72 -19.88
C ILE A 22 -4.92 -36.47 -19.69
N LEU A 23 -5.56 -35.30 -19.79
CA LEU A 23 -4.87 -34.02 -19.70
C LEU A 23 -4.70 -33.54 -18.25
N SER A 24 -5.67 -33.84 -17.39
CA SER A 24 -5.81 -33.20 -16.08
C SER A 24 -5.19 -33.99 -14.92
N VAL A 25 -4.79 -35.25 -15.14
CA VAL A 25 -4.28 -36.11 -14.07
C VAL A 25 -3.42 -37.25 -14.60
N VAL A 26 -2.41 -37.64 -13.81
CA VAL A 26 -1.66 -38.89 -13.97
C VAL A 26 -2.27 -39.92 -13.01
N VAL A 27 -2.70 -41.05 -13.56
CA VAL A 27 -3.27 -42.16 -12.78
C VAL A 27 -2.14 -43.11 -12.39
N PHE A 28 -2.22 -43.67 -11.18
CA PHE A 28 -1.28 -44.66 -10.67
C PHE A 28 -1.94 -46.05 -10.61
N PRO A 29 -1.15 -47.15 -10.57
CA PRO A 29 -1.67 -48.47 -10.25
C PRO A 29 -2.48 -48.46 -8.94
N PHE A 30 -3.50 -49.34 -8.85
CA PHE A 30 -4.42 -49.51 -7.71
C PHE A 30 -5.35 -48.32 -7.41
N ALA A 31 -5.02 -47.11 -7.86
CA ALA A 31 -5.82 -45.91 -7.63
C ALA A 31 -7.18 -45.98 -8.34
N ILE A 32 -8.24 -45.58 -7.64
CA ILE A 32 -9.58 -45.40 -8.21
C ILE A 32 -9.76 -43.92 -8.52
N VAL A 33 -10.00 -43.59 -9.79
CA VAL A 33 -10.13 -42.20 -10.26
C VAL A 33 -11.44 -42.03 -11.03
N GLN A 34 -12.14 -40.94 -10.73
CA GLN A 34 -13.34 -40.53 -11.45
C GLN A 34 -13.02 -39.39 -12.42
N LEU A 35 -13.36 -39.54 -13.69
CA LEU A 35 -13.05 -38.59 -14.75
C LEU A 35 -14.30 -38.19 -15.51
N LEU A 36 -14.38 -36.89 -15.85
CA LEU A 36 -15.34 -36.38 -16.82
C LEU A 36 -14.67 -36.25 -18.18
N VAL A 37 -15.16 -36.99 -19.16
CA VAL A 37 -14.61 -37.05 -20.52
C VAL A 37 -15.52 -36.28 -21.47
N ARG A 38 -14.95 -35.32 -22.21
CA ARG A 38 -15.68 -34.42 -23.12
C ARG A 38 -15.18 -34.40 -24.57
N ARG A 39 -14.05 -35.04 -24.86
CA ARG A 39 -13.43 -34.99 -26.20
C ARG A 39 -14.01 -36.04 -27.12
N ASP A 40 -14.36 -35.66 -28.34
CA ASP A 40 -15.00 -36.54 -29.33
C ASP A 40 -14.28 -37.88 -29.54
N LYS A 41 -12.95 -37.87 -29.71
CA LYS A 41 -12.14 -39.10 -29.85
C LYS A 41 -12.24 -39.99 -28.60
N ASN A 42 -12.19 -39.40 -27.40
CA ASN A 42 -12.29 -40.14 -26.15
C ASN A 42 -13.73 -40.65 -25.91
N ILE A 43 -14.76 -39.88 -26.27
CA ILE A 43 -16.17 -40.31 -26.20
C ILE A 43 -16.41 -41.46 -27.18
N LYS A 44 -15.89 -41.38 -28.40
CA LYS A 44 -15.97 -42.48 -29.40
C LYS A 44 -15.31 -43.76 -28.87
N LEU A 45 -14.14 -43.65 -28.23
CA LEU A 45 -13.49 -44.76 -27.53
C LEU A 45 -14.44 -45.34 -26.47
N LEU A 46 -14.96 -44.52 -25.56
CA LEU A 46 -15.83 -44.98 -24.47
C LEU A 46 -17.15 -45.57 -24.97
N ARG A 47 -17.69 -45.12 -26.11
CA ARG A 47 -18.89 -45.68 -26.74
C ARG A 47 -18.61 -47.01 -27.45
N SER A 48 -17.40 -47.21 -27.96
CA SER A 48 -17.01 -48.51 -28.54
C SER A 48 -16.95 -49.62 -27.48
N ILE A 49 -16.76 -49.24 -26.22
CA ILE A 49 -16.69 -50.13 -25.06
C ILE A 49 -18.11 -50.45 -24.56
N LYS A 50 -18.56 -51.69 -24.77
CA LYS A 50 -19.92 -52.14 -24.42
C LYS A 50 -20.08 -52.65 -22.98
N ASN A 51 -19.02 -53.18 -22.36
CA ASN A 51 -19.06 -53.80 -21.02
C ASN A 51 -18.10 -53.11 -20.04
N THR A 52 -18.47 -53.06 -18.75
CA THR A 52 -17.70 -52.45 -17.63
C THR A 52 -16.58 -53.36 -17.08
N ASP A 53 -15.89 -54.07 -17.96
CA ASP A 53 -14.69 -54.88 -17.59
C ASP A 53 -13.54 -54.66 -18.58
N ASN A 54 -13.68 -53.69 -19.49
CA ASN A 54 -12.66 -53.42 -20.49
C ASN A 54 -11.48 -52.66 -19.89
N ILE A 55 -10.29 -53.07 -20.32
CA ILE A 55 -9.02 -52.45 -19.97
C ILE A 55 -8.70 -51.40 -21.03
N ILE A 56 -8.28 -50.22 -20.58
CA ILE A 56 -7.85 -49.11 -21.41
C ILE A 56 -6.46 -48.64 -20.96
N ALA A 57 -5.69 -48.07 -21.88
CA ALA A 57 -4.40 -47.46 -21.57
C ALA A 57 -4.60 -45.96 -21.28
N LEU A 58 -4.21 -45.53 -20.09
CA LEU A 58 -4.25 -44.13 -19.68
C LEU A 58 -2.87 -43.51 -19.86
N VAL A 59 -2.80 -42.46 -20.67
CA VAL A 59 -1.52 -41.81 -21.00
C VAL A 59 -1.68 -40.30 -20.88
N ALA A 60 -0.81 -39.66 -20.12
CA ALA A 60 -0.76 -38.20 -20.02
C ALA A 60 0.04 -37.61 -21.19
N PRO A 61 -0.26 -36.38 -21.65
CA PRO A 61 0.59 -35.66 -22.59
C PRO A 61 1.90 -35.21 -21.92
N LYS A 62 2.93 -34.97 -22.73
CA LYS A 62 4.19 -34.34 -22.32
C LYS A 62 3.96 -32.90 -21.86
N ASP A 63 3.05 -32.20 -22.53
CA ASP A 63 2.59 -30.85 -22.17
C ASP A 63 1.18 -30.93 -21.57
N PRO A 64 1.01 -30.67 -20.26
CA PRO A 64 -0.30 -30.70 -19.60
C PRO A 64 -1.31 -29.67 -20.14
N SER A 65 -0.85 -28.65 -20.88
CA SER A 65 -1.71 -27.62 -21.49
C SER A 65 -2.26 -28.01 -22.87
N ALA A 66 -1.79 -29.11 -23.45
CA ALA A 66 -2.22 -29.58 -24.76
C ALA A 66 -3.72 -29.92 -24.79
N THR A 67 -4.47 -29.39 -25.74
CA THR A 67 -5.91 -29.61 -25.87
C THR A 67 -6.23 -30.88 -26.64
N ASP A 68 -5.49 -31.15 -27.72
CA ASP A 68 -5.64 -32.34 -28.56
C ASP A 68 -4.27 -32.97 -28.91
N PRO A 69 -3.59 -33.61 -27.92
CA PRO A 69 -2.25 -34.14 -28.13
C PRO A 69 -2.24 -35.21 -29.22
N LYS A 70 -1.29 -35.04 -30.15
CA LYS A 70 -0.96 -36.07 -31.15
C LYS A 70 -0.17 -37.20 -30.50
N THR A 71 -0.09 -38.34 -31.18
CA THR A 71 0.64 -39.53 -30.70
C THR A 71 2.08 -39.26 -30.27
N ALA A 72 2.79 -38.33 -30.93
CA ALA A 72 4.16 -37.93 -30.58
C ALA A 72 4.27 -37.06 -29.31
N GLU A 73 3.18 -36.40 -28.93
CA GLU A 73 3.07 -35.49 -27.78
C GLU A 73 2.63 -36.22 -26.51
N LEU A 74 2.31 -37.52 -26.60
CA LEU A 74 1.97 -38.36 -25.47
C LEU A 74 3.22 -38.94 -24.79
N ASN A 75 3.14 -39.17 -23.48
CA ASN A 75 4.22 -39.81 -22.74
C ASN A 75 4.35 -41.29 -23.11
N GLU A 76 5.56 -41.83 -23.03
CA GLU A 76 5.82 -43.24 -23.32
C GLU A 76 5.27 -44.17 -22.23
N TYR A 77 5.20 -43.69 -20.99
CA TYR A 77 4.73 -44.45 -19.84
C TYR A 77 3.33 -44.00 -19.42
N GLY A 78 2.49 -44.99 -19.12
CA GLY A 78 1.12 -44.80 -18.68
C GLY A 78 0.67 -45.94 -17.76
N VAL A 79 -0.64 -46.04 -17.54
CA VAL A 79 -1.24 -47.07 -16.69
C VAL A 79 -2.34 -47.80 -17.45
N ALA A 80 -2.32 -49.13 -17.40
CA ALA A 80 -3.48 -49.92 -17.80
C ALA A 80 -4.54 -49.80 -16.70
N ALA A 81 -5.76 -49.44 -17.05
CA ALA A 81 -6.84 -49.25 -16.11
C ALA A 81 -8.10 -49.98 -16.55
N LYS A 82 -8.81 -50.54 -15.57
CA LYS A 82 -10.12 -51.17 -15.77
C LYS A 82 -11.22 -50.12 -15.62
N ILE A 83 -12.18 -50.10 -16.54
CA ILE A 83 -13.39 -49.29 -16.37
C ILE A 83 -14.30 -49.97 -15.37
N VAL A 84 -14.46 -49.37 -14.18
CA VAL A 84 -15.32 -49.87 -13.10
C VAL A 84 -16.77 -49.44 -13.33
N ASN A 85 -16.97 -48.19 -13.74
CA ASN A 85 -18.29 -47.64 -14.00
C ASN A 85 -18.23 -46.61 -15.14
N LYS A 86 -19.30 -46.50 -15.92
CA LYS A 86 -19.46 -45.53 -16.99
C LYS A 86 -20.91 -45.04 -17.02
N VAL A 87 -21.08 -43.73 -17.00
CA VAL A 87 -22.36 -43.04 -17.11
C VAL A 87 -22.27 -42.03 -18.24
N ASP A 88 -23.08 -42.21 -19.27
CA ASP A 88 -23.21 -41.24 -20.36
C ASP A 88 -24.21 -40.14 -19.91
N LEU A 89 -23.73 -38.89 -19.80
CA LEU A 89 -24.52 -37.78 -19.23
C LEU A 89 -25.32 -37.02 -20.31
N ALA A 90 -24.67 -36.70 -21.44
CA ALA A 90 -25.24 -35.98 -22.59
C ALA A 90 -24.55 -36.44 -23.90
N GLU A 91 -24.99 -35.98 -25.08
CA GLU A 91 -24.36 -36.38 -26.37
C GLU A 91 -22.85 -36.09 -26.43
N ASP A 92 -22.34 -35.11 -25.68
CA ASP A 92 -20.93 -34.69 -25.74
C ASP A 92 -20.17 -34.90 -24.42
N SER A 93 -20.67 -35.74 -23.50
CA SER A 93 -19.90 -36.06 -22.28
C SER A 93 -20.25 -37.41 -21.65
N SER A 94 -19.20 -38.07 -21.13
CA SER A 94 -19.28 -39.32 -20.38
C SER A 94 -18.50 -39.21 -19.08
N GLN A 95 -19.08 -39.67 -17.98
CA GLN A 95 -18.41 -39.79 -16.68
C GLN A 95 -17.96 -41.24 -16.48
N ILE A 96 -16.70 -41.44 -16.12
CA ILE A 96 -16.12 -42.78 -15.93
C ILE A 96 -15.44 -42.88 -14.57
N VAL A 97 -15.49 -44.08 -13.99
CA VAL A 97 -14.71 -44.48 -12.83
C VAL A 97 -13.76 -45.57 -13.29
N LEU A 98 -12.46 -45.35 -13.07
CA LEU A 98 -11.38 -46.22 -13.51
C LEU A 98 -10.60 -46.72 -12.30
N GLN A 99 -10.11 -47.95 -12.37
CA GLN A 99 -9.15 -48.51 -11.42
C GLN A 99 -7.84 -48.81 -12.15
N GLY A 100 -6.74 -48.20 -11.71
CA GLY A 100 -5.40 -48.52 -12.21
C GLY A 100 -5.02 -49.97 -11.89
N ILE A 101 -4.42 -50.66 -12.85
CA ILE A 101 -3.99 -52.06 -12.72
C ILE A 101 -2.47 -52.11 -12.58
N CYS A 102 -1.74 -51.67 -13.61
CA CYS A 102 -0.28 -51.73 -13.63
C CYS A 102 0.30 -50.65 -14.55
N ARG A 103 1.61 -50.42 -14.43
CA ARG A 103 2.37 -49.57 -15.35
C ARG A 103 2.51 -50.24 -16.71
N ILE A 104 2.39 -49.43 -17.75
CA ILE A 104 2.59 -49.85 -19.13
C ILE A 104 3.54 -48.89 -19.85
N ARG A 105 4.26 -49.43 -20.82
CA ARG A 105 5.02 -48.66 -21.80
C ARG A 105 4.34 -48.80 -23.16
N VAL A 106 4.05 -47.68 -23.80
CA VAL A 106 3.55 -47.61 -25.16
C VAL A 106 4.70 -47.88 -26.12
N LYS A 107 4.59 -48.91 -26.95
CA LYS A 107 5.60 -49.23 -27.97
C LYS A 107 5.36 -48.47 -29.27
N LYS A 108 4.12 -48.54 -29.77
CA LYS A 108 3.71 -47.88 -31.01
C LYS A 108 2.20 -47.67 -31.05
N TYR A 109 1.77 -46.58 -31.64
CA TYR A 109 0.38 -46.35 -32.00
C TYR A 109 0.08 -47.05 -33.33
N ILE A 110 -0.97 -47.87 -33.35
CA ILE A 110 -1.41 -48.65 -34.52
C ILE A 110 -2.64 -48.06 -35.20
N GLN A 111 -3.32 -47.12 -34.53
CA GLN A 111 -4.51 -46.42 -35.03
C GLN A 111 -4.61 -45.04 -34.38
N GLU A 112 -5.08 -44.04 -35.13
CA GLU A 112 -5.38 -42.68 -34.64
C GLU A 112 -6.86 -42.27 -34.69
N ASP A 113 -7.62 -42.82 -35.65
CA ASP A 113 -9.05 -42.57 -35.82
C ASP A 113 -9.83 -43.90 -35.84
N PRO A 114 -11.05 -43.96 -35.26
CA PRO A 114 -11.79 -42.88 -34.59
C PRO A 114 -11.27 -42.52 -33.19
N PHE A 115 -10.32 -43.30 -32.66
CA PHE A 115 -9.60 -43.08 -31.41
C PHE A 115 -8.25 -43.81 -31.44
N TYR A 116 -7.36 -43.48 -30.50
CA TYR A 116 -6.02 -44.07 -30.44
C TYR A 116 -6.04 -45.53 -29.99
N MET A 117 -5.30 -46.38 -30.69
CA MET A 117 -4.95 -47.74 -30.26
C MET A 117 -3.45 -47.89 -30.27
N ALA A 118 -2.88 -48.56 -29.27
CA ALA A 118 -1.44 -48.78 -29.20
C ALA A 118 -1.08 -50.20 -28.78
N GLU A 119 0.07 -50.66 -29.27
CA GLU A 119 0.75 -51.83 -28.72
C GLU A 119 1.47 -51.40 -27.43
N ILE A 120 1.19 -52.12 -26.35
CA ILE A 120 1.67 -51.81 -25.01
C ILE A 120 2.41 -53.02 -24.42
N THR A 121 3.30 -52.73 -23.47
CA THR A 121 3.93 -53.75 -22.63
C THR A 121 3.82 -53.38 -21.18
N GLU A 122 3.42 -54.34 -20.35
CA GLU A 122 3.55 -54.23 -18.90
C GLU A 122 5.02 -54.00 -18.53
N VAL A 123 5.24 -53.04 -17.63
CA VAL A 123 6.59 -52.69 -17.18
C VAL A 123 6.85 -53.38 -15.85
N ALA A 124 7.83 -54.29 -15.85
CA ALA A 124 8.26 -54.95 -14.63
C ALA A 124 9.02 -53.98 -13.73
N GLU A 125 8.64 -53.93 -12.45
CA GLU A 125 9.26 -53.09 -11.44
C GLU A 125 10.46 -53.78 -10.80
N LYS A 126 11.49 -53.00 -10.47
CA LYS A 126 12.67 -53.50 -9.75
C LYS A 126 12.48 -53.24 -8.27
N GLU A 127 12.03 -54.27 -7.57
CA GLU A 127 11.88 -54.24 -6.12
C GLU A 127 13.01 -55.02 -5.45
N GLN A 128 13.69 -54.39 -4.50
CA GLN A 128 14.74 -55.00 -3.68
C GLN A 128 14.25 -55.09 -2.24
N SER A 129 14.23 -56.29 -1.68
CA SER A 129 13.88 -56.52 -0.27
C SER A 129 15.12 -56.44 0.62
N ASP A 130 15.78 -55.28 0.65
CA ASP A 130 16.90 -55.02 1.56
C ASP A 130 16.47 -54.14 2.75
N LEU A 131 17.34 -54.04 3.77
CA LEU A 131 17.06 -53.25 4.98
C LEU A 131 16.78 -51.78 4.65
N GLU A 132 17.48 -51.23 3.67
CA GLU A 132 17.32 -49.85 3.25
C GLU A 132 15.92 -49.58 2.66
N THR A 133 15.39 -50.47 1.81
CA THR A 133 14.02 -50.35 1.29
C THR A 133 13.00 -50.33 2.42
N LYS A 134 13.18 -51.15 3.46
CA LYS A 134 12.27 -51.15 4.62
C LYS A 134 12.29 -49.83 5.40
N VAL A 135 13.49 -49.31 5.68
CA VAL A 135 13.66 -48.01 6.35
C VAL A 135 13.07 -46.86 5.53
N LEU A 136 13.24 -46.89 4.21
CA LEU A 136 12.64 -45.90 3.32
C LEU A 136 11.12 -45.97 3.30
N LEU A 137 10.54 -47.17 3.35
CA LEU A 137 9.09 -47.35 3.42
C LEU A 137 8.52 -46.80 4.73
N GLU A 138 9.14 -47.11 5.87
CA GLU A 138 8.74 -46.59 7.18
C GLU A 138 8.77 -45.05 7.20
N ASN A 139 9.86 -44.45 6.71
CA ASN A 139 10.00 -43.00 6.61
C ASN A 139 8.95 -42.38 5.66
N LEU A 140 8.69 -43.01 4.52
CA LEU A 140 7.68 -42.54 3.57
C LEU A 140 6.27 -42.52 4.20
N ILE A 141 5.91 -43.57 4.95
CA ILE A 141 4.63 -43.65 5.67
C ILE A 141 4.56 -42.58 6.77
N GLU A 142 5.62 -42.43 7.56
CA GLU A 142 5.68 -41.40 8.62
C GLU A 142 5.49 -39.99 8.05
N LEU A 143 6.21 -39.66 6.97
CA LEU A 143 6.09 -38.37 6.30
C LEU A 143 4.71 -38.17 5.69
N PHE A 144 4.12 -39.20 5.09
CA PHE A 144 2.76 -39.14 4.57
C PHE A 144 1.74 -38.86 5.67
N ASN A 145 1.84 -39.55 6.81
CA ASN A 145 0.96 -39.33 7.97
C ASN A 145 1.10 -37.89 8.48
N ARG A 146 2.33 -37.40 8.62
CA ARG A 146 2.60 -36.01 9.01
C ARG A 146 2.02 -35.00 8.01
N PHE A 147 2.10 -35.29 6.72
CA PHE A 147 1.53 -34.45 5.67
C PHE A 147 0.00 -34.38 5.78
N VAL A 148 -0.67 -35.54 5.90
CA VAL A 148 -2.14 -35.60 6.00
C VAL A 148 -2.63 -34.93 7.29
N SER A 149 -2.05 -35.26 8.45
CA SER A 149 -2.46 -34.65 9.73
C SER A 149 -2.17 -33.15 9.80
N GLY A 150 -1.15 -32.67 9.06
CA GLY A 150 -0.79 -31.26 8.99
C GLY A 150 -1.61 -30.44 7.98
N ASN A 151 -2.45 -31.08 7.16
CA ASN A 151 -3.15 -30.43 6.07
C ASN A 151 -4.68 -30.67 6.14
N PRO A 152 -5.47 -29.66 6.53
CA PRO A 152 -6.93 -29.80 6.71
C PRO A 152 -7.71 -30.24 5.47
N ARG A 153 -7.11 -30.20 4.28
CA ARG A 153 -7.75 -30.63 3.02
C ARG A 153 -7.83 -32.15 2.88
N TYR A 154 -7.08 -32.90 3.67
CA TYR A 154 -7.02 -34.35 3.60
C TYR A 154 -7.76 -34.98 4.79
N SER A 155 -8.51 -36.05 4.52
CA SER A 155 -9.16 -36.86 5.56
C SER A 155 -8.16 -37.85 6.14
N GLU A 156 -8.18 -38.02 7.48
CA GLU A 156 -7.41 -39.07 8.15
C GLU A 156 -7.80 -40.49 7.70
N GLU A 157 -8.95 -40.68 7.07
CA GLU A 157 -9.34 -41.96 6.47
C GLU A 157 -8.33 -42.43 5.42
N ILE A 158 -7.64 -41.50 4.73
CA ILE A 158 -6.66 -41.83 3.71
C ILE A 158 -5.43 -42.53 4.33
N ILE A 159 -5.02 -42.12 5.54
CA ILE A 159 -3.95 -42.80 6.28
C ILE A 159 -4.31 -44.27 6.50
N ARG A 160 -5.55 -44.53 6.94
CA ARG A 160 -6.03 -45.89 7.19
C ARG A 160 -6.02 -46.75 5.92
N ILE A 161 -6.35 -46.16 4.77
CA ILE A 161 -6.30 -46.88 3.49
C ILE A 161 -4.86 -47.29 3.15
N VAL A 162 -3.88 -46.40 3.33
CA VAL A 162 -2.46 -46.72 3.11
C VAL A 162 -2.00 -47.79 4.10
N GLU A 163 -2.35 -47.66 5.38
CA GLU A 163 -2.00 -48.63 6.44
C GLU A 163 -2.56 -50.03 6.16
N MET A 164 -3.80 -50.14 5.67
CA MET A 164 -4.43 -51.42 5.33
C MET A 164 -3.75 -52.15 4.16
N ASN A 165 -2.94 -51.46 3.35
CA ASN A 165 -2.26 -52.03 2.18
C ASN A 165 -0.74 -52.19 2.38
N ILE A 166 -0.21 -52.00 3.60
CA ILE A 166 1.24 -52.09 3.87
C ILE A 166 1.81 -53.46 3.49
N ASP A 167 1.03 -54.52 3.72
CA ASP A 167 1.46 -55.90 3.44
C ASP A 167 1.61 -56.21 1.93
N GLU A 168 1.05 -55.36 1.05
CA GLU A 168 1.21 -55.48 -0.41
C GLU A 168 2.60 -55.03 -0.89
N GLY A 169 3.34 -54.30 -0.05
CA GLY A 169 4.75 -53.98 -0.25
C GLY A 169 5.07 -52.55 -0.71
N PRO A 170 6.37 -52.18 -0.72
CA PRO A 170 6.87 -50.84 -1.03
C PRO A 170 6.39 -50.25 -2.35
N SER A 171 6.25 -51.08 -3.39
CA SER A 171 5.80 -50.64 -4.72
C SER A 171 4.38 -50.06 -4.65
N VAL A 172 3.45 -50.82 -4.07
CA VAL A 172 2.03 -50.48 -3.95
C VAL A 172 1.84 -49.25 -3.08
N ILE A 173 2.52 -49.19 -1.93
CA ILE A 173 2.42 -48.04 -1.01
C ILE A 173 2.91 -46.75 -1.66
N SER A 174 4.02 -46.82 -2.41
CA SER A 174 4.52 -45.65 -3.15
C SER A 174 3.49 -45.09 -4.12
N ASP A 175 2.75 -45.97 -4.81
CA ASP A 175 1.75 -45.59 -5.81
C ASP A 175 0.48 -45.05 -5.18
N LEU A 176 0.01 -45.68 -4.10
CA LEU A 176 -1.13 -45.20 -3.33
C LEU A 176 -0.86 -43.79 -2.79
N ILE A 177 0.29 -43.56 -2.17
CA ILE A 177 0.68 -42.24 -1.66
C ILE A 177 0.74 -41.22 -2.80
N ALA A 178 1.38 -41.56 -3.93
CA ALA A 178 1.45 -40.68 -5.09
C ALA A 178 0.08 -40.33 -5.69
N SER A 179 -0.89 -41.25 -5.56
CA SER A 179 -2.26 -41.06 -6.06
C SER A 179 -3.06 -40.07 -5.20
N TYR A 180 -2.88 -40.11 -3.88
CA TYR A 180 -3.61 -39.25 -2.94
C TYR A 180 -3.04 -37.85 -2.86
N VAL A 181 -1.72 -37.69 -2.89
CA VAL A 181 -1.09 -36.37 -2.77
C VAL A 181 -1.19 -35.60 -4.09
N ASN A 182 -1.59 -34.33 -4.00
CA ASN A 182 -1.79 -33.48 -5.17
C ASN A 182 -0.50 -32.80 -5.68
N PHE A 183 0.50 -33.60 -6.09
CA PHE A 183 1.69 -33.09 -6.76
C PHE A 183 1.38 -32.53 -8.16
N LYS A 184 2.31 -31.75 -8.72
CA LYS A 184 2.20 -31.27 -10.11
C LYS A 184 2.19 -32.44 -11.09
N ILE A 185 1.54 -32.27 -12.24
CA ILE A 185 1.36 -33.33 -13.24
C ILE A 185 2.73 -33.87 -13.70
N GLU A 186 3.71 -32.99 -13.90
CA GLU A 186 5.06 -33.34 -14.30
C GLU A 186 5.78 -34.17 -13.22
N GLU A 187 5.58 -33.84 -11.95
CA GLU A 187 6.15 -34.59 -10.82
C GLU A 187 5.50 -35.96 -10.69
N LYS A 188 4.17 -36.05 -10.87
CA LYS A 188 3.45 -37.33 -10.90
C LYS A 188 3.92 -38.22 -12.05
N GLN A 189 4.14 -37.64 -13.23
CA GLN A 189 4.67 -38.37 -14.37
C GLN A 189 6.09 -38.90 -14.08
N GLN A 190 6.96 -38.09 -13.48
CA GLN A 190 8.30 -38.54 -13.05
C GLN A 190 8.23 -39.71 -12.06
N ILE A 191 7.30 -39.68 -11.09
CA ILE A 191 7.10 -40.78 -10.15
C ILE A 191 6.63 -42.06 -10.88
N LEU A 192 5.72 -41.93 -11.84
CA LEU A 192 5.24 -43.06 -12.64
C LEU A 192 6.37 -43.71 -13.45
N GLU A 193 7.29 -42.91 -13.99
CA GLU A 193 8.43 -43.33 -14.81
C GLU A 193 9.57 -43.98 -14.00
N HIS A 194 9.60 -43.81 -12.67
CA HIS A 194 10.57 -44.49 -11.81
C HIS A 194 10.23 -45.97 -11.63
N LEU A 195 10.93 -46.82 -12.40
CA LEU A 195 10.79 -48.28 -12.37
C LEU A 195 11.54 -48.95 -11.19
N ASP A 196 12.54 -48.25 -10.64
CA ASP A 196 13.22 -48.66 -9.42
C ASP A 196 12.44 -48.13 -8.21
N VAL A 197 11.90 -49.06 -7.41
CA VAL A 197 11.01 -48.73 -6.30
C VAL A 197 11.74 -47.90 -5.23
N LYS A 198 13.03 -48.16 -5.00
CA LYS A 198 13.84 -47.41 -4.03
C LYS A 198 14.05 -45.97 -4.49
N ALA A 199 14.39 -45.77 -5.76
CA ALA A 199 14.50 -44.44 -6.36
C ALA A 199 13.15 -43.69 -6.32
N ARG A 200 12.04 -44.40 -6.56
CA ARG A 200 10.68 -43.85 -6.49
C ARG A 200 10.34 -43.35 -5.08
N MET A 201 10.61 -44.16 -4.05
CA MET A 201 10.38 -43.77 -2.66
C MET A 201 11.20 -42.54 -2.26
N ARG A 202 12.49 -42.47 -2.63
CA ARG A 202 13.33 -41.30 -2.36
C ARG A 202 12.75 -40.03 -3.00
N LYS A 203 12.31 -40.12 -4.26
CA LYS A 203 11.67 -39.00 -4.96
C LYS A 203 10.37 -38.57 -4.28
N LEU A 204 9.55 -39.52 -3.82
CA LEU A 204 8.32 -39.23 -3.08
C LEU A 204 8.60 -38.55 -1.74
N ILE A 205 9.60 -39.02 -0.99
CA ILE A 205 10.05 -38.42 0.27
C ILE A 205 10.46 -36.95 0.04
N ASP A 206 11.25 -36.68 -1.01
CA ASP A 206 11.69 -35.31 -1.33
C ASP A 206 10.50 -34.40 -1.66
N LEU A 207 9.52 -34.90 -2.42
CA LEU A 207 8.33 -34.14 -2.80
C LEU A 207 7.40 -33.91 -1.59
N LEU A 208 7.18 -34.92 -0.75
CA LEU A 208 6.38 -34.80 0.46
C LEU A 208 6.97 -33.77 1.43
N ASN A 209 8.30 -33.74 1.60
CA ASN A 209 8.93 -32.74 2.46
C ASN A 209 8.67 -31.31 1.97
N LYS A 210 8.75 -31.07 0.65
CA LYS A 210 8.43 -29.77 0.05
C LYS A 210 6.97 -29.38 0.28
N GLU A 211 6.04 -30.32 0.11
CA GLU A 211 4.62 -30.07 0.34
C GLU A 211 4.29 -29.79 1.82
N ILE A 212 4.97 -30.47 2.76
CA ILE A 212 4.86 -30.19 4.20
C ILE A 212 5.35 -28.78 4.52
N GLU A 213 6.48 -28.36 3.96
CA GLU A 213 7.00 -26.98 4.14
C GLU A 213 6.05 -25.94 3.57
N PHE A 214 5.52 -26.18 2.36
CA PHE A 214 4.55 -25.29 1.73
C PHE A 214 3.28 -25.14 2.57
N SER A 215 2.71 -26.25 3.06
CA SER A 215 1.51 -26.25 3.89
C SER A 215 1.69 -25.48 5.20
N LYS A 216 2.89 -25.52 5.80
CA LYS A 216 3.20 -24.72 7.00
C LYS A 216 3.16 -23.22 6.69
N VAL A 217 3.82 -22.80 5.62
CA VAL A 217 3.84 -21.39 5.20
C VAL A 217 2.43 -20.90 4.87
N GLU A 218 1.61 -21.71 4.17
CA GLU A 218 0.21 -21.37 3.89
C GLU A 218 -0.61 -21.19 5.16
N THR A 219 -0.43 -22.08 6.15
CA THR A 219 -1.12 -22.01 7.45
C THR A 219 -0.67 -20.80 8.28
N ASP A 220 0.60 -20.45 8.25
CA ASP A 220 1.15 -19.26 8.89
C ASP A 220 0.60 -17.96 8.27
N ILE A 221 0.45 -17.92 6.95
CA ILE A 221 -0.18 -16.79 6.24
C ILE A 221 -1.66 -16.66 6.62
N GLN A 222 -2.41 -17.76 6.59
CA GLN A 222 -3.83 -17.75 6.93
C GLN A 222 -4.07 -17.37 8.39
N SER A 223 -3.24 -17.85 9.32
CA SER A 223 -3.35 -17.50 10.74
C SER A 223 -3.05 -16.02 11.01
N LYS A 224 -2.02 -15.44 10.37
CA LYS A 224 -1.74 -14.00 10.44
C LYS A 224 -2.87 -13.17 9.85
N ALA A 225 -3.39 -13.55 8.69
CA ALA A 225 -4.53 -12.87 8.08
C ALA A 225 -5.78 -12.93 8.98
N LYS A 226 -6.05 -14.08 9.60
CA LYS A 226 -7.17 -14.23 10.54
C LYS A 226 -6.97 -13.37 11.81
N GLN A 227 -5.76 -13.29 12.35
CA GLN A 227 -5.45 -12.42 13.48
C GLN A 227 -5.62 -10.93 13.14
N GLU A 228 -5.19 -10.49 11.95
CA GLU A 228 -5.41 -9.12 11.48
C GLU A 228 -6.91 -8.81 11.28
N MET A 229 -7.68 -9.78 10.77
CA MET A 229 -9.13 -9.63 10.62
C MET A 229 -9.85 -9.58 11.98
N GLU A 230 -9.49 -10.44 12.94
CA GLU A 230 -10.04 -10.43 14.29
C GLU A 230 -9.68 -9.15 15.05
N HIS A 231 -8.44 -8.66 14.90
CA HIS A 231 -8.03 -7.36 15.44
C HIS A 231 -8.87 -6.22 14.84
N SER A 232 -9.05 -6.22 13.51
CA SER A 232 -9.85 -5.21 12.80
C SER A 232 -11.33 -5.24 13.18
N GLN A 233 -11.92 -6.43 13.35
CA GLN A 233 -13.31 -6.58 13.82
C GLN A 233 -13.47 -6.13 15.28
N ARG A 234 -12.52 -6.49 16.16
CA ARG A 234 -12.51 -6.04 17.55
C ARG A 234 -12.38 -4.52 17.64
N GLU A 235 -11.50 -3.92 16.85
CA GLU A 235 -11.34 -2.47 16.77
C GLU A 235 -12.61 -1.78 16.24
N TYR A 236 -13.25 -2.34 15.21
CA TYR A 236 -14.53 -1.85 14.69
C TYR A 236 -15.63 -1.88 15.76
N TYR A 237 -15.72 -2.99 16.52
CA TYR A 237 -16.72 -3.13 17.59
C TYR A 237 -16.46 -2.16 18.75
N LEU A 238 -15.20 -2.01 19.17
CA LEU A 238 -14.81 -1.07 20.23
C LEU A 238 -15.05 0.39 19.82
N ARG A 239 -14.81 0.76 18.55
CA ARG A 239 -15.14 2.08 18.02
C ARG A 239 -16.65 2.33 18.03
N ARG A 240 -17.45 1.34 17.60
CA ARG A 240 -18.90 1.44 17.64
C ARG A 240 -19.44 1.59 19.07
N GLN A 241 -18.87 0.85 20.03
CA GLN A 241 -19.21 1.01 21.45
C GLN A 241 -18.80 2.38 21.99
N LEU A 242 -17.62 2.89 21.62
CA LEU A 242 -17.20 4.25 21.98
C LEU A 242 -18.14 5.31 21.38
N ASP A 243 -18.60 5.12 20.15
CA ASP A 243 -19.54 6.03 19.49
C ASP A 243 -20.94 5.99 20.14
N GLU A 244 -21.41 4.80 20.57
CA GLU A 244 -22.64 4.65 21.35
C GLU A 244 -22.52 5.30 22.74
N ILE A 245 -21.39 5.10 23.43
CA ILE A 245 -21.11 5.75 24.72
C ILE A 245 -21.08 7.27 24.58
N LYS A 246 -20.44 7.82 23.54
CA LYS A 246 -20.39 9.28 23.28
C LYS A 246 -21.76 9.88 23.01
N LYS A 247 -22.64 9.15 22.32
CA LYS A 247 -24.04 9.53 22.10
C LYS A 247 -24.83 9.56 23.40
N GLU A 248 -24.66 8.57 24.27
CA GLU A 248 -25.31 8.55 25.58
C GLU A 248 -24.78 9.62 26.53
N LEU A 249 -23.51 10.02 26.41
CA LEU A 249 -22.88 11.07 27.21
C LEU A 249 -23.20 12.50 26.75
N GLY A 250 -23.93 12.69 25.65
CA GLY A 250 -24.35 14.02 25.18
C GLY A 250 -23.21 14.92 24.67
N GLU A 251 -22.07 14.35 24.27
CA GLU A 251 -20.89 15.10 23.78
C GLU A 251 -21.00 15.53 22.29
N ASP A 252 -22.10 15.20 21.60
CA ASP A 252 -22.19 15.21 20.14
C ASP A 252 -22.53 16.56 19.49
N ASP A 253 -23.10 17.55 20.22
CA ASP A 253 -23.65 18.76 19.57
C ASP A 253 -22.65 19.92 19.36
N GLN A 254 -21.65 20.11 20.24
CA GLN A 254 -20.70 21.23 20.11
C GLN A 254 -19.41 20.86 19.35
N SER A 255 -18.89 19.66 19.58
CA SER A 255 -17.59 19.22 19.06
C SER A 255 -17.61 18.94 17.55
N ASN A 256 -18.72 18.44 17.01
CA ASN A 256 -18.90 18.26 15.56
C ASN A 256 -19.08 19.60 14.82
N THR A 257 -19.77 20.56 15.43
CA THR A 257 -20.07 21.86 14.80
C THR A 257 -18.79 22.68 14.56
N ASP A 258 -17.91 22.78 15.56
CA ASP A 258 -16.64 23.52 15.45
C ASP A 258 -15.70 22.97 14.35
N LEU A 259 -15.64 21.64 14.22
CA LEU A 259 -14.79 20.99 13.23
C LEU A 259 -15.35 21.14 11.81
N LEU A 260 -16.68 21.13 11.66
CA LEU A 260 -17.35 21.40 10.39
C LEU A 260 -17.12 22.84 9.92
N GLU A 261 -17.21 23.83 10.83
CA GLU A 261 -16.91 25.22 10.51
C GLU A 261 -15.47 25.41 10.03
N LEU A 262 -14.50 24.78 10.72
CA LEU A 262 -13.09 24.86 10.34
C LEU A 262 -12.86 24.29 8.93
N LYS A 263 -13.45 23.12 8.64
CA LYS A 263 -13.39 22.51 7.29
C LYS A 263 -13.94 23.44 6.23
N GLN A 264 -15.04 24.12 6.51
CA GLN A 264 -15.65 25.06 5.58
C GLN A 264 -14.75 26.27 5.33
N LYS A 265 -14.11 26.82 6.38
CA LYS A 265 -13.14 27.91 6.24
C LYS A 265 -11.93 27.50 5.38
N VAL A 266 -11.39 26.30 5.59
CA VAL A 266 -10.26 25.76 4.80
C VAL A 266 -10.62 25.56 3.32
N ARG A 267 -11.85 25.10 3.03
CA ARG A 267 -12.34 24.90 1.67
C ARG A 267 -12.55 26.22 0.91
N THR A 268 -13.06 27.24 1.60
CA THR A 268 -13.40 28.54 0.99
C THR A 268 -12.19 29.45 0.81
N LYS A 269 -11.18 29.36 1.68
CA LYS A 269 -9.96 30.19 1.58
C LYS A 269 -9.10 29.80 0.38
N LYS A 270 -8.59 30.80 -0.34
CA LYS A 270 -7.58 30.62 -1.39
C LYS A 270 -6.21 30.44 -0.74
N LEU A 271 -5.73 29.19 -0.75
CA LEU A 271 -4.47 28.78 -0.13
C LEU A 271 -3.49 28.28 -1.20
N PRO A 272 -2.18 28.59 -1.07
CA PRO A 272 -1.14 27.94 -1.85
C PRO A 272 -1.18 26.41 -1.70
N LYS A 273 -0.73 25.67 -2.72
CA LYS A 273 -0.77 24.20 -2.73
C LYS A 273 -0.07 23.59 -1.52
N GLU A 274 1.17 24.02 -1.26
CA GLU A 274 1.98 23.56 -0.12
C GLU A 274 1.27 23.79 1.21
N THR A 275 0.73 25.00 1.44
CA THR A 275 -0.03 25.35 2.65
C THR A 275 -1.28 24.49 2.81
N ARG A 276 -2.01 24.23 1.72
CA ARG A 276 -3.23 23.40 1.73
C ARG A 276 -2.93 21.95 2.09
N GLU A 277 -1.87 21.36 1.58
CA GLU A 277 -1.46 19.98 1.93
C GLU A 277 -1.14 19.85 3.41
N ILE A 278 -0.42 20.83 3.98
CA ILE A 278 -0.09 20.87 5.41
C ILE A 278 -1.35 21.01 6.26
N ILE A 279 -2.24 21.96 5.92
CA ILE A 279 -3.50 22.15 6.62
C ILE A 279 -4.30 20.85 6.60
N ASN A 280 -4.44 20.19 5.44
CA ASN A 280 -5.18 18.94 5.33
C ASN A 280 -4.58 17.82 6.19
N LYS A 281 -3.25 17.72 6.26
CA LYS A 281 -2.56 16.74 7.11
C LYS A 281 -2.88 17.00 8.59
N GLU A 282 -2.78 18.24 9.05
CA GLU A 282 -3.09 18.59 10.44
C GLU A 282 -4.60 18.48 10.74
N LEU A 283 -5.49 18.78 9.78
CA LEU A 283 -6.94 18.58 9.89
C LEU A 283 -7.27 17.09 10.09
N SER A 284 -6.64 16.20 9.30
CA SER A 284 -6.82 14.75 9.45
C SER A 284 -6.31 14.22 10.79
N ARG A 285 -5.31 14.88 11.39
CA ARG A 285 -4.82 14.56 12.74
C ARG A 285 -5.80 15.06 13.80
N LEU A 286 -6.32 16.27 13.63
CA LEU A 286 -7.31 16.87 14.53
C LEU A 286 -8.60 16.04 14.59
N GLU A 287 -9.06 15.50 13.46
CA GLU A 287 -10.24 14.62 13.36
C GLU A 287 -10.14 13.34 14.20
N LYS A 288 -8.91 12.85 14.43
CA LYS A 288 -8.66 11.61 15.18
C LYS A 288 -8.45 11.85 16.66
N LEU A 289 -8.22 13.10 17.07
CA LEU A 289 -7.96 13.46 18.47
C LEU A 289 -9.27 13.73 19.19
N SER A 290 -9.34 13.30 20.45
CA SER A 290 -10.38 13.75 21.37
C SER A 290 -10.20 15.24 21.68
N THR A 291 -11.31 15.98 21.85
CA THR A 291 -11.32 17.39 22.23
C THR A 291 -10.62 17.64 23.58
N ALA A 292 -10.60 16.65 24.47
CA ALA A 292 -9.92 16.72 25.76
C ALA A 292 -8.37 16.58 25.67
N ALA A 293 -7.82 16.22 24.50
CA ALA A 293 -6.38 16.07 24.34
C ALA A 293 -5.69 17.44 24.31
N ALA A 294 -4.56 17.57 25.03
CA ALA A 294 -3.77 18.80 25.06
C ALA A 294 -3.34 19.28 23.65
N ASP A 295 -3.09 18.33 22.74
CA ASP A 295 -2.73 18.59 21.35
C ASP A 295 -3.89 19.17 20.51
N TYR A 296 -5.15 18.92 20.90
CA TYR A 296 -6.32 19.33 20.11
C TYR A 296 -6.37 20.85 19.96
N HIS A 297 -6.30 21.59 21.06
CA HIS A 297 -6.32 23.06 21.05
C HIS A 297 -5.10 23.65 20.34
N VAL A 298 -3.93 23.03 20.45
CA VAL A 298 -2.70 23.48 19.78
C VAL A 298 -2.83 23.35 18.26
N ILE A 299 -3.28 22.20 17.77
CA ILE A 299 -3.49 21.96 16.34
C ILE A 299 -4.62 22.82 15.80
N ARG A 300 -5.73 22.95 16.53
CA ARG A 300 -6.87 23.80 16.17
C ARG A 300 -6.44 25.26 15.98
N THR A 301 -5.72 25.82 16.96
CA THR A 301 -5.22 27.19 16.93
C THR A 301 -4.23 27.40 15.79
N TYR A 302 -3.37 26.42 15.54
CA TYR A 302 -2.43 26.44 14.43
C TYR A 302 -3.14 26.51 13.07
N ILE A 303 -4.17 25.69 12.85
CA ILE A 303 -4.96 25.74 11.61
C ILE A 303 -5.68 27.08 11.48
N ASP A 304 -6.25 27.64 12.55
CA ASP A 304 -6.86 28.98 12.52
C ASP A 304 -5.86 30.05 12.06
N TRP A 305 -4.65 30.05 12.62
CA TRP A 305 -3.60 30.98 12.19
C TRP A 305 -3.29 30.88 10.71
N LEU A 306 -3.15 29.66 10.17
CA LEU A 306 -2.87 29.48 8.75
C LEU A 306 -4.03 29.94 7.87
N VAL A 307 -5.27 29.70 8.28
CA VAL A 307 -6.46 30.05 7.49
C VAL A 307 -6.73 31.55 7.50
N GLU A 308 -6.44 32.24 8.61
CA GLU A 308 -6.67 33.68 8.75
C GLU A 308 -5.59 34.53 8.08
N LEU A 309 -4.45 33.94 7.70
CA LEU A 309 -3.41 34.67 6.99
C LEU A 309 -3.82 35.04 5.55
N PRO A 310 -3.49 36.26 5.10
CA PRO A 310 -3.85 36.78 3.78
C PRO A 310 -2.88 36.30 2.69
N TRP A 311 -2.79 34.98 2.44
CA TRP A 311 -1.81 34.40 1.50
C TRP A 311 -1.87 34.98 0.08
N GLU A 312 -3.09 35.21 -0.43
CA GLU A 312 -3.32 35.75 -1.77
C GLU A 312 -4.01 37.11 -1.78
N GLU A 313 -4.45 37.60 -0.64
CA GLU A 313 -5.20 38.85 -0.50
C GLU A 313 -4.23 40.04 -0.54
N ALA A 314 -4.23 40.78 -1.66
CA ALA A 314 -3.43 41.99 -1.84
C ALA A 314 -4.32 43.21 -2.07
N THR A 315 -3.90 44.36 -1.52
CA THR A 315 -4.46 45.66 -1.91
C THR A 315 -3.98 46.08 -3.29
N ALA A 316 -4.81 46.80 -4.03
CA ALA A 316 -4.43 47.35 -5.33
C ALA A 316 -3.46 48.52 -5.12
N ASP A 317 -2.23 48.37 -5.61
CA ASP A 317 -1.21 49.41 -5.50
C ASP A 317 -1.52 50.59 -6.42
N THR A 318 -1.57 51.81 -5.87
CA THR A 318 -1.69 53.06 -6.64
C THR A 318 -0.42 53.88 -6.52
N LEU A 319 0.44 53.83 -7.55
CA LEU A 319 1.68 54.62 -7.63
C LEU A 319 1.48 55.87 -8.51
N ASP A 320 0.65 56.79 -8.00
CA ASP A 320 0.46 58.13 -8.58
C ASP A 320 1.14 59.19 -7.71
N ILE A 321 2.19 59.80 -8.27
CA ILE A 321 3.02 60.80 -7.59
C ILE A 321 2.23 62.09 -7.35
N GLN A 322 1.32 62.47 -8.27
CA GLN A 322 0.52 63.69 -8.11
C GLN A 322 -0.49 63.51 -6.98
N LYS A 323 -1.16 62.36 -6.94
CA LYS A 323 -2.04 61.98 -5.84
C LYS A 323 -1.29 61.88 -4.51
N ALA A 324 -0.09 61.29 -4.50
CA ALA A 324 0.74 61.19 -3.32
C ALA A 324 1.15 62.57 -2.78
N LYS A 325 1.52 63.51 -3.66
CA LYS A 325 1.83 64.89 -3.28
C LYS A 325 0.64 65.56 -2.61
N LYS A 326 -0.56 65.45 -3.21
CA LYS A 326 -1.80 66.01 -2.65
C LYS A 326 -2.09 65.46 -1.25
N ILE A 327 -1.99 64.14 -1.06
CA ILE A 327 -2.23 63.50 0.25
C ILE A 327 -1.19 63.93 1.29
N LEU A 328 0.09 64.03 0.93
CA LEU A 328 1.14 64.50 1.83
C LEU A 328 0.95 65.97 2.22
N ASP A 329 0.50 66.80 1.28
CA ASP A 329 0.22 68.22 1.52
C ASP A 329 -1.05 68.44 2.36
N GLU A 330 -2.04 67.57 2.21
CA GLU A 330 -3.28 67.57 3.01
C GLU A 330 -3.02 67.14 4.47
N ASP A 331 -2.28 66.04 4.68
CA ASP A 331 -2.09 65.46 6.01
C ASP A 331 -1.03 66.19 6.86
N HIS A 332 -0.12 66.95 6.24
CA HIS A 332 1.01 67.56 6.93
C HIS A 332 1.27 68.98 6.46
N HIS A 333 1.23 69.96 7.36
CA HIS A 333 1.63 71.33 7.04
C HIS A 333 3.16 71.50 7.10
N GLY A 334 3.76 72.17 6.10
CA GLY A 334 5.22 72.36 6.02
C GLY A 334 5.98 71.13 5.50
N LEU A 335 7.16 70.86 6.08
CA LEU A 335 8.02 69.70 5.75
C LEU A 335 8.39 69.55 4.26
N ALA A 336 8.53 70.66 3.53
CA ALA A 336 8.75 70.67 2.08
C ALA A 336 9.88 69.73 1.63
N LYS A 337 11.07 69.82 2.27
CA LYS A 337 12.23 68.97 1.96
C LYS A 337 11.96 67.47 2.20
N VAL A 338 11.21 67.12 3.24
CA VAL A 338 10.90 65.72 3.58
C VAL A 338 9.88 65.15 2.61
N LYS A 339 8.82 65.92 2.29
CA LYS A 339 7.82 65.54 1.30
C LYS A 339 8.44 65.34 -0.07
N GLU A 340 9.31 66.25 -0.49
CA GLU A 340 10.06 66.15 -1.74
C GLU A 340 10.87 64.85 -1.81
N ARG A 341 11.63 64.51 -0.75
CA ARG A 341 12.35 63.23 -0.65
C ARG A 341 11.45 62.00 -0.69
N ILE A 342 10.28 62.05 -0.05
CA ILE A 342 9.30 60.95 -0.11
C ILE A 342 8.79 60.80 -1.56
N LEU A 343 8.49 61.90 -2.24
CA LEU A 343 8.03 61.87 -3.64
C LEU A 343 9.11 61.36 -4.59
N GLU A 344 10.38 61.76 -4.41
CA GLU A 344 11.52 61.20 -5.15
C GLU A 344 11.64 59.70 -4.94
N TYR A 345 11.54 59.24 -3.69
CA TYR A 345 11.57 57.82 -3.36
C TYR A 345 10.44 57.05 -4.07
N LEU A 346 9.21 57.56 -4.02
CA LEU A 346 8.07 56.98 -4.73
C LEU A 346 8.26 56.99 -6.25
N ALA A 347 8.89 58.02 -6.80
CA ALA A 347 9.19 58.13 -8.24
C ALA A 347 10.20 57.08 -8.70
N VAL A 348 11.28 56.85 -7.93
CA VAL A 348 12.28 55.81 -8.22
C VAL A 348 11.64 54.43 -8.26
N LEU A 349 10.68 54.18 -7.37
CA LEU A 349 9.97 52.90 -7.31
C LEU A 349 9.01 52.71 -8.48
N LYS A 350 8.35 53.78 -8.90
CA LYS A 350 7.52 53.76 -10.12
C LYS A 350 8.35 53.41 -11.35
N LEU A 351 9.60 53.87 -11.43
CA LEU A 351 10.52 53.58 -12.53
C LEU A 351 11.05 52.14 -12.50
N LYS A 352 11.42 51.62 -11.33
CA LYS A 352 11.99 50.27 -11.21
C LYS A 352 11.01 49.14 -11.56
N LYS A 353 9.69 49.39 -11.53
CA LYS A 353 8.60 48.39 -11.71
C LYS A 353 8.65 47.17 -10.76
N ASP A 354 9.70 47.05 -9.96
CA ASP A 354 9.86 46.17 -8.82
C ASP A 354 10.08 47.04 -7.57
N LEU A 355 9.41 46.68 -6.48
CA LEU A 355 9.41 47.42 -5.23
C LEU A 355 10.62 47.11 -4.33
N LYS A 356 11.55 46.28 -4.82
CA LYS A 356 12.87 46.01 -4.22
C LYS A 356 13.75 47.25 -4.28
N GLY A 357 13.60 48.11 -3.27
CA GLY A 357 14.35 49.34 -3.10
C GLY A 357 14.77 49.53 -1.65
N PRO A 358 15.66 50.49 -1.37
CA PRO A 358 16.11 50.78 -0.02
C PRO A 358 14.92 51.08 0.90
N ILE A 359 15.03 50.67 2.17
CA ILE A 359 14.03 50.95 3.21
C ILE A 359 14.10 52.44 3.55
N LEU A 360 12.95 53.12 3.56
CA LEU A 360 12.89 54.53 3.96
C LEU A 360 13.04 54.62 5.49
N CYS A 361 14.04 55.35 5.95
CA CYS A 361 14.26 55.64 7.37
C CYS A 361 13.85 57.08 7.71
N LEU A 362 12.91 57.27 8.64
CA LEU A 362 12.48 58.58 9.13
C LEU A 362 13.16 58.89 10.48
N VAL A 363 14.10 59.83 10.45
CA VAL A 363 14.94 60.22 11.60
C VAL A 363 14.56 61.61 12.12
N GLY A 364 14.62 61.82 13.43
CA GLY A 364 14.20 63.08 14.09
C GLY A 364 13.72 62.90 15.53
N PRO A 365 13.41 64.00 16.24
CA PRO A 365 12.93 63.94 17.62
C PRO A 365 11.51 63.34 17.73
N PRO A 366 11.10 62.88 18.92
CA PRO A 366 9.72 62.42 19.14
C PRO A 366 8.72 63.58 18.91
N GLY A 367 7.52 63.26 18.44
CA GLY A 367 6.44 64.25 18.23
C GLY A 367 6.40 64.93 16.86
N VAL A 368 7.40 64.74 15.98
CA VAL A 368 7.47 65.40 14.65
C VAL A 368 6.58 64.79 13.55
N GLY A 369 5.59 63.96 13.91
CA GLY A 369 4.64 63.39 12.93
C GLY A 369 5.18 62.27 12.04
N LYS A 370 6.25 61.55 12.43
CA LYS A 370 6.80 60.43 11.64
C LYS A 370 5.78 59.32 11.40
N THR A 371 4.97 59.00 12.41
CA THR A 371 3.94 57.96 12.29
C THR A 371 2.81 58.38 11.37
N SER A 372 2.40 59.65 11.45
CA SER A 372 1.40 60.20 10.53
C SER A 372 1.95 60.26 9.11
N LEU A 373 3.24 60.54 8.88
CA LEU A 373 3.86 60.45 7.56
C LEU A 373 3.78 59.03 6.98
N GLY A 374 4.07 58.00 7.78
CA GLY A 374 3.93 56.60 7.37
C GLY A 374 2.50 56.23 6.97
N GLN A 375 1.50 56.75 7.69
CA GLN A 375 0.07 56.56 7.36
C GLN A 375 -0.31 57.26 6.05
N SER A 376 0.16 58.49 5.83
CA SER A 376 -0.06 59.23 4.58
C SER A 376 0.57 58.52 3.39
N ILE A 377 1.77 57.95 3.55
CA ILE A 377 2.42 57.14 2.51
C ILE A 377 1.59 55.89 2.20
N ALA A 378 1.11 55.17 3.22
CA ALA A 378 0.25 54.00 3.02
C ALA A 378 -1.05 54.37 2.28
N ARG A 379 -1.68 55.49 2.65
CA ARG A 379 -2.88 56.02 1.99
C ARG A 379 -2.59 56.41 0.54
N ALA A 380 -1.46 57.04 0.27
CA ALA A 380 -1.04 57.39 -1.08
C ALA A 380 -0.82 56.16 -1.96
N LEU A 381 -0.24 55.11 -1.39
CA LEU A 381 0.02 53.84 -2.08
C LEU A 381 -1.22 52.94 -2.21
N GLY A 382 -2.31 53.23 -1.51
CA GLY A 382 -3.50 52.37 -1.47
C GLY A 382 -3.32 51.11 -0.61
N ARG A 383 -2.32 51.09 0.27
CA ARG A 383 -1.96 49.92 1.08
C ARG A 383 -2.51 50.00 2.50
N LYS A 384 -2.73 48.83 3.12
CA LYS A 384 -3.04 48.75 4.56
C LYS A 384 -1.80 49.15 5.37
N PHE A 385 -2.01 49.95 6.42
CA PHE A 385 -0.95 50.41 7.32
C PHE A 385 -0.90 49.54 8.58
N VAL A 386 0.28 49.05 8.94
CA VAL A 386 0.53 48.32 10.18
C VAL A 386 1.70 48.98 10.91
N ARG A 387 1.53 49.26 12.20
CA ARG A 387 2.61 49.75 13.06
C ARG A 387 3.06 48.64 14.00
N ILE A 388 4.36 48.39 14.06
CA ILE A 388 5.01 47.49 15.03
C ILE A 388 6.05 48.34 15.76
N SER A 389 5.96 48.43 17.10
CA SER A 389 7.06 48.97 17.91
C SER A 389 8.01 47.82 18.26
N LEU A 390 9.32 48.06 18.16
CA LEU A 390 10.36 47.17 18.64
C LEU A 390 11.00 47.67 19.94
N GLY A 391 10.42 48.70 20.57
CA GLY A 391 10.87 49.21 21.85
C GLY A 391 10.78 48.13 22.93
N GLY A 392 11.92 47.85 23.58
CA GLY A 392 12.01 46.86 24.64
C GLY A 392 12.03 45.40 24.17
N VAL A 393 12.17 45.15 22.87
CA VAL A 393 12.36 43.79 22.34
C VAL A 393 13.74 43.28 22.75
N ARG A 394 13.76 42.11 23.40
CA ARG A 394 14.98 41.47 23.92
C ARG A 394 15.26 40.08 23.37
N ASP A 395 14.25 39.45 22.78
CA ASP A 395 14.28 38.07 22.30
C ASP A 395 13.94 38.03 20.80
N GLU A 396 14.70 37.22 20.07
CA GLU A 396 14.46 36.90 18.66
C GLU A 396 13.07 36.29 18.41
N ALA A 397 12.55 35.56 19.40
CA ALA A 397 11.22 34.96 19.34
C ALA A 397 10.09 35.98 19.20
N GLU A 398 10.31 37.25 19.54
CA GLU A 398 9.32 38.30 19.27
C GLU A 398 9.18 38.62 17.79
N ILE A 399 10.23 38.37 16.99
CA ILE A 399 10.25 38.59 15.54
C ILE A 399 9.90 37.30 14.81
N ARG A 400 10.51 36.16 15.17
CA ARG A 400 10.33 34.85 14.52
C ARG A 400 9.26 33.96 15.16
N GLY A 401 8.68 34.32 16.30
CA GLY A 401 7.73 33.48 17.02
C GLY A 401 8.38 32.36 17.85
N HIS A 402 7.56 31.69 18.66
CA HIS A 402 7.96 30.52 19.44
C HIS A 402 7.64 29.22 18.70
N ARG A 403 8.40 28.15 18.96
CA ARG A 403 8.05 26.81 18.47
C ARG A 403 6.69 26.40 19.02
N ARG A 404 5.83 25.85 18.15
CA ARG A 404 4.46 25.40 18.48
C ARG A 404 4.37 24.43 19.67
N THR A 405 5.46 23.71 19.97
CA THR A 405 5.54 22.76 21.08
C THR A 405 5.56 23.41 22.47
N TYR A 406 5.75 24.73 22.58
CA TYR A 406 5.71 25.43 23.85
C TYR A 406 4.28 25.82 24.24
N VAL A 407 3.96 25.65 25.51
CA VAL A 407 2.67 26.09 26.07
C VAL A 407 2.54 27.60 25.90
N GLY A 408 1.45 28.05 25.27
CA GLY A 408 1.22 29.47 24.98
C GLY A 408 2.05 30.04 23.83
N ALA A 409 2.64 29.21 22.97
CA ALA A 409 3.38 29.67 21.80
C ALA A 409 2.52 30.53 20.87
N LEU A 410 3.10 31.64 20.39
CA LEU A 410 2.48 32.55 19.43
C LEU A 410 3.42 32.79 18.25
N PRO A 411 2.89 33.09 17.05
CA PRO A 411 3.68 33.60 15.93
C PRO A 411 4.37 34.93 16.27
N GLY A 412 5.42 35.27 15.54
CA GLY A 412 6.14 36.52 15.71
C GLY A 412 5.31 37.75 15.35
N ARG A 413 5.72 38.94 15.85
CA ARG A 413 5.02 40.22 15.65
C ARG A 413 4.78 40.56 14.18
N ILE A 414 5.66 40.12 13.28
CA ILE A 414 5.51 40.32 11.83
C ILE A 414 4.27 39.58 11.32
N ILE A 415 4.17 38.28 11.58
CA ILE A 415 3.05 37.44 11.16
C ILE A 415 1.73 37.94 11.79
N GLN A 416 1.76 38.30 13.07
CA GLN A 416 0.60 38.90 13.74
C GLN A 416 0.16 40.21 13.06
N GLY A 417 1.12 41.04 12.66
CA GLY A 417 0.89 42.27 11.92
C GLY A 417 0.26 42.02 10.54
N ILE A 418 0.73 41.00 9.81
CA ILE A 418 0.15 40.65 8.50
C ILE A 418 -1.29 40.16 8.65
N LYS A 419 -1.55 39.27 9.62
CA LYS A 419 -2.91 38.83 9.95
C LYS A 419 -3.81 40.02 10.27
N LYS A 420 -3.35 40.96 11.10
CA LYS A 420 -4.10 42.18 11.45
C LYS A 420 -4.37 43.08 10.24
N ALA A 421 -3.44 43.14 9.28
CA ALA A 421 -3.61 43.92 8.06
C ALA A 421 -4.68 43.34 7.13
N GLY A 422 -4.86 42.02 7.15
CA GLY A 422 -5.68 41.30 6.18
C GLY A 422 -5.16 41.41 4.75
N SER A 423 -3.88 41.72 4.56
CA SER A 423 -3.28 41.83 3.23
C SER A 423 -1.78 41.51 3.20
N LYS A 424 -1.32 40.79 2.17
CA LYS A 424 0.10 40.40 1.99
C LYS A 424 1.04 41.55 1.61
N ASN A 425 0.53 42.65 1.06
CA ASN A 425 1.32 43.81 0.64
C ASN A 425 1.16 45.02 1.57
N ALA A 426 0.83 44.79 2.84
CA ALA A 426 0.71 45.85 3.84
C ALA A 426 2.02 46.65 4.01
N LEU A 427 1.87 47.92 4.33
CA LEU A 427 2.98 48.81 4.68
C LEU A 427 3.24 48.68 6.18
N PHE A 428 4.41 48.16 6.52
CA PHE A 428 4.87 48.03 7.90
C PHE A 428 5.64 49.28 8.29
N MET A 429 5.29 49.89 9.41
CA MET A 429 6.10 50.90 10.07
C MET A 429 6.71 50.27 11.32
N ILE A 430 8.03 50.19 11.34
CA ILE A 430 8.80 49.65 12.45
C ILE A 430 9.34 50.83 13.26
N ASP A 431 8.78 50.99 14.46
CA ASP A 431 9.12 52.07 15.39
C ASP A 431 10.18 51.62 16.39
N GLU A 432 10.95 52.58 16.91
CA GLU A 432 11.93 52.39 17.99
C GLU A 432 12.98 51.31 17.72
N VAL A 433 13.47 51.23 16.47
CA VAL A 433 14.54 50.29 16.11
C VAL A 433 15.85 50.59 16.86
N ASP A 434 16.04 51.84 17.27
CA ASP A 434 17.15 52.29 18.12
C ASP A 434 17.08 51.74 19.56
N LYS A 435 15.95 51.17 19.98
CA LYS A 435 15.71 50.66 21.35
C LYS A 435 15.73 49.13 21.44
N ILE A 436 16.27 48.46 20.43
CA ILE A 436 16.48 47.01 20.44
C ILE A 436 17.73 46.72 21.27
N SER A 437 17.60 45.85 22.29
CA SER A 437 18.70 45.43 23.16
C SER A 437 18.76 43.90 23.20
N GLY A 438 19.85 43.27 22.75
CA GLY A 438 19.98 41.80 22.75
C GLY A 438 20.44 41.26 24.10
N GLU A 439 19.60 40.47 24.79
CA GLU A 439 20.00 39.67 25.96
C GLU A 439 20.02 38.16 25.64
N ARG A 440 19.17 37.69 24.71
CA ARG A 440 19.12 36.28 24.23
C ARG A 440 18.88 36.24 22.73
N GLY A 441 19.90 35.82 21.96
CA GLY A 441 19.89 35.89 20.50
C GLY A 441 20.13 37.32 19.98
N ASP A 442 20.24 37.46 18.65
CA ASP A 442 20.38 38.78 18.00
C ASP A 442 19.06 39.14 17.28
N PRO A 443 18.14 39.85 17.95
CA PRO A 443 16.90 40.32 17.32
C PRO A 443 17.17 41.22 16.10
N SER A 444 18.33 41.87 16.04
CA SER A 444 18.74 42.67 14.87
C SER A 444 18.94 41.79 13.63
N SER A 445 19.52 40.60 13.80
CA SER A 445 19.72 39.62 12.74
C SER A 445 18.40 39.07 12.21
N ALA A 446 17.47 38.71 13.09
CA ALA A 446 16.13 38.29 12.68
C ALA A 446 15.37 39.42 11.97
N LEU A 447 15.57 40.68 12.39
CA LEU A 447 15.01 41.83 11.70
C LEU A 447 15.62 42.00 10.31
N LEU A 448 16.93 41.81 10.15
CA LEU A 448 17.61 41.90 8.85
C LEU A 448 17.07 40.85 7.86
N GLU A 449 16.78 39.62 8.30
CA GLU A 449 16.18 38.60 7.45
C GLU A 449 14.79 39.01 6.92
N VAL A 450 13.99 39.69 7.74
CA VAL A 450 12.66 40.20 7.34
C VAL A 450 12.79 41.40 6.39
N LEU A 451 13.80 42.24 6.61
CA LEU A 451 13.99 43.51 5.92
C LEU A 451 14.75 43.37 4.59
N ASP A 452 15.64 42.40 4.47
CA ASP A 452 16.47 42.17 3.29
C ASP A 452 15.63 41.58 2.14
N PRO A 453 15.48 42.29 1.01
CA PRO A 453 14.77 41.77 -0.17
C PRO A 453 15.34 40.47 -0.75
N ALA A 454 16.58 40.11 -0.42
CA ALA A 454 17.20 38.86 -0.85
C ALA A 454 16.81 37.66 0.03
N GLN A 455 16.44 37.90 1.30
CA GLN A 455 16.19 36.84 2.29
C GLN A 455 14.71 36.75 2.71
N ASN A 456 13.97 37.86 2.63
CA ASN A 456 12.60 37.96 3.15
C ASN A 456 11.60 37.02 2.45
N ASN A 457 11.87 36.62 1.21
CA ASN A 457 11.11 35.62 0.47
C ASN A 457 11.24 34.21 1.09
N SER A 458 12.26 33.96 1.90
CA SER A 458 12.51 32.70 2.60
C SER A 458 12.37 32.82 4.12
N PHE A 459 11.81 33.92 4.61
CA PHE A 459 11.62 34.13 6.04
C PHE A 459 10.80 32.99 6.65
N LYS A 460 11.32 32.44 7.75
CA LYS A 460 10.70 31.34 8.52
C LYS A 460 10.33 31.82 9.91
N ASP A 461 9.04 31.75 10.19
CA ASP A 461 8.52 31.89 11.55
C ASP A 461 8.52 30.50 12.24
N ASN A 462 9.00 30.43 13.49
CA ASN A 462 9.14 29.20 14.28
C ASN A 462 7.80 28.58 14.69
N TYR A 463 6.71 29.37 14.72
CA TYR A 463 5.38 28.87 15.02
C TYR A 463 4.74 28.27 13.77
N ILE A 464 4.89 28.96 12.63
CA ILE A 464 4.35 28.52 11.34
C ILE A 464 5.23 27.42 10.72
N CYS A 465 6.53 27.38 11.01
CA CYS A 465 7.52 26.37 10.56
C CYS A 465 7.74 26.25 9.04
N TYR A 466 7.19 27.14 8.21
CA TYR A 466 7.27 27.04 6.74
C TYR A 466 7.72 28.35 6.08
N ASP A 467 8.34 28.22 4.90
CA ASP A 467 8.75 29.33 4.04
C ASP A 467 7.56 30.25 3.77
N CYS A 468 7.57 31.45 4.33
CA CYS A 468 6.56 32.48 4.06
C CYS A 468 6.76 33.12 2.67
N LYS A 469 7.04 32.32 1.63
CA LYS A 469 7.30 32.76 0.24
C LYS A 469 6.26 33.73 -0.29
N CYS A 470 4.99 33.53 0.08
CA CYS A 470 3.88 34.37 -0.37
C CYS A 470 3.63 35.60 0.52
N LEU A 471 4.09 35.58 1.78
CA LEU A 471 3.85 36.64 2.78
C LEU A 471 5.01 37.64 2.88
N GLY A 472 6.25 37.18 2.65
CA GLY A 472 7.47 38.00 2.72
C GLY A 472 7.76 38.82 1.45
N SER A 473 7.26 38.39 0.28
CA SER A 473 7.58 39.02 -1.01
C SER A 473 7.12 40.48 -1.17
N TYR A 474 6.24 40.99 -0.29
CA TYR A 474 5.66 42.34 -0.42
C TYR A 474 5.54 43.15 0.87
N CYS A 475 6.07 42.66 2.01
CA CYS A 475 6.11 43.42 3.25
C CYS A 475 7.24 44.47 3.18
N ARG A 476 6.90 45.70 2.76
CA ARG A 476 7.83 46.81 2.91
C ARG A 476 7.75 47.33 4.33
N ALA A 477 8.89 47.33 5.02
CA ALA A 477 9.04 48.04 6.26
C ALA A 477 9.57 49.47 6.03
N PHE A 478 9.07 50.42 6.80
CA PHE A 478 9.59 51.76 6.97
C PHE A 478 10.27 51.80 8.33
N LYS A 479 11.53 52.22 8.37
CA LYS A 479 12.32 52.29 9.60
C LYS A 479 12.11 53.66 10.24
N ARG A 480 11.92 53.71 11.55
CA ARG A 480 11.99 54.96 12.32
C ARG A 480 13.12 54.84 13.33
N GLU A 481 13.97 55.85 13.36
CA GLU A 481 15.02 56.01 14.38
C GLU A 481 14.77 57.31 15.14
N ASN A 482 14.73 57.24 16.46
CA ASN A 482 14.74 58.43 17.31
C ASN A 482 16.21 58.76 17.63
N VAL A 483 16.64 60.00 17.35
CA VAL A 483 17.96 60.47 17.78
C VAL A 483 17.74 61.17 19.12
N SER A 484 18.16 60.54 20.20
CA SER A 484 18.41 61.23 21.46
C SER A 484 19.80 61.84 21.39
N HIS A 485 19.89 63.16 21.49
CA HIS A 485 21.15 63.83 21.84
C HIS A 485 21.59 63.42 23.24
#